data_AF-A0A958G2S8-F1
#
_entry.id   AF-A0A958G2S8-F1
#
_cell.length_a   1.000
_cell.length_b   1.000
_cell.length_c   1.000
_cell.angle_alpha   90.00
_cell.angle_beta   90.00
_cell.angle_gamma   90.00
#
_symmetry.space_group_name_H-M   'P 1'
#
loop_
_entity.id
_entity.type
_entity.pdbx_description
1 polymer ?
#
loop_
_entity_poly.entity_id
_entity_poly.type
_entity_poly.pdbx_seq_one_letter_code
_entity_poly.pdbx_strand_id
1 'polypeptide(L)'
;MMRSLLLKLVSAYFGLIRVPASLRKALELGTDCTIITQGSSLVVHAMLLSFARRENLNGTVYCADRLTTLAERDPTQLYWCSISDEGTLAKLVAESPEHFFSTLNIFRARGPIRSTPTYTMSIWRQILLLVGSRFLIVIFGAPIQLPEKSGAHPKHASRSLKLDFYRNLKLVRGAPFQSLETQARSILGGAEFEREIRIIAARLGKSEKALRALAHKAFYQMAANPRAPIYWITAPIFFLIINRLFSQVETRGLDKLREAVRDSTVVLVPMHRSHLDYILLSVGLYESNLNPPIVAAGINLNFWPFGFFIRSLGAYFVKRDARRDRVHALVLRRYVTYLVKRGHVQEFFIEGGRSRSGKMGQPKVGLLATIVNAYLHGLRKNILFVPVSLTYENVIEDEVFGDENTGRSKTKENLVSLLRAADVLKRRYGDVIIRFGDPISLAEFSKDYSNGQPGRIVKEKALVGDLASRLIQTIRDQSDVSLTYLAHTALMSSSGYGMSRQELAHSIRNLAQIATVVGSQKLKAPDFTPSLDSFLQGREFLLDNLGRSGTIVLKRFLNEDVFYIPGRKRFTADFYKNSSIHLFFAPALMALLEL
;
A
#
# COMPACT_ATOMS: atom_id res chain seq x y z
N MET A 1 -31.49 21.23 27.43
CA MET A 1 -30.25 21.82 28.00
C MET A 1 -28.99 21.00 27.72
N MET A 2 -28.92 19.71 28.08
CA MET A 2 -27.73 18.87 27.84
C MET A 2 -27.36 18.70 26.34
N ARG A 3 -28.37 18.52 25.46
CA ARG A 3 -28.14 18.44 24.00
C ARG A 3 -27.58 19.74 23.40
N SER A 4 -28.02 20.91 23.85
CA SER A 4 -27.54 22.19 23.31
C SER A 4 -26.14 22.55 23.81
N LEU A 5 -25.82 22.20 25.07
CA LEU A 5 -24.47 22.34 25.62
C LEU A 5 -23.48 21.41 24.91
N LEU A 6 -23.86 20.13 24.70
CA LEU A 6 -23.05 19.17 23.94
C LEU A 6 -22.83 19.67 22.51
N LEU A 7 -23.87 20.18 21.84
CA LEU A 7 -23.76 20.73 20.48
C LEU A 7 -22.76 21.90 20.41
N LYS A 8 -22.79 22.82 21.39
CA LYS A 8 -21.86 23.96 21.46
C LYS A 8 -20.41 23.51 21.66
N LEU A 9 -20.17 22.59 22.60
CA LEU A 9 -18.83 22.05 22.88
C LEU A 9 -18.27 21.29 21.67
N VAL A 10 -19.09 20.46 21.03
CA VAL A 10 -18.71 19.69 19.85
C VAL A 10 -18.45 20.61 18.65
N SER A 11 -19.29 21.63 18.45
CA SER A 11 -19.10 22.62 17.39
C SER A 11 -17.81 23.41 17.57
N ALA A 12 -17.46 23.81 18.80
CA ALA A 12 -16.19 24.48 19.10
C ALA A 12 -14.98 23.57 18.81
N TYR A 13 -15.08 22.29 19.18
CA TYR A 13 -14.07 21.27 18.88
C TYR A 13 -13.84 21.10 17.37
N PHE A 14 -14.90 20.99 16.56
CA PHE A 14 -14.78 20.89 15.10
C PHE A 14 -14.33 22.19 14.44
N GLY A 15 -14.55 23.33 15.10
CA GLY A 15 -13.98 24.61 14.72
C GLY A 15 -12.45 24.65 14.80
N LEU A 16 -11.77 23.62 15.29
CA LEU A 16 -10.31 23.49 15.30
C LEU A 16 -9.77 22.53 14.22
N ILE A 17 -10.62 21.71 13.60
CA ILE A 17 -10.21 20.65 12.67
C ILE A 17 -10.20 21.18 11.23
N ARG A 18 -9.16 20.85 10.43
CA ARG A 18 -9.11 21.23 9.01
C ARG A 18 -10.14 20.44 8.20
N VAL A 19 -10.86 21.16 7.34
CA VAL A 19 -11.84 20.61 6.41
C VAL A 19 -11.13 19.76 5.36
N PRO A 20 -11.59 18.52 5.07
CA PRO A 20 -11.03 17.73 3.98
C PRO A 20 -11.23 18.44 2.63
N ALA A 21 -10.18 18.53 1.81
CA ALA A 21 -10.21 19.19 0.50
C ALA A 21 -11.32 18.66 -0.43
N SER A 22 -11.73 17.41 -0.27
CA SER A 22 -12.85 16.80 -1.00
C SER A 22 -14.20 17.48 -0.74
N LEU A 23 -14.42 18.03 0.46
CA LEU A 23 -15.64 18.76 0.81
C LEU A 23 -15.61 20.18 0.24
N ARG A 24 -14.44 20.82 0.22
CA ARG A 24 -14.24 22.09 -0.49
C ARG A 24 -14.48 21.92 -1.98
N LYS A 25 -13.97 20.84 -2.59
CA LYS A 25 -14.18 20.53 -4.01
C LYS A 25 -15.65 20.25 -4.36
N ALA A 26 -16.41 19.66 -3.44
CA ALA A 26 -17.86 19.49 -3.60
C ALA A 26 -18.63 20.82 -3.51
N LEU A 27 -18.11 21.81 -2.78
CA LEU A 27 -18.63 23.19 -2.76
C LEU A 27 -18.17 24.00 -3.99
N GLU A 28 -16.96 23.77 -4.49
CA GLU A 28 -16.42 24.38 -5.72
C GLU A 28 -17.15 23.88 -6.98
N LEU A 29 -17.72 22.67 -6.96
CA LEU A 29 -18.51 22.09 -8.05
C LEU A 29 -19.94 22.66 -8.16
N GLY A 30 -20.31 23.60 -7.29
CA GLY A 30 -21.64 24.19 -7.27
C GLY A 30 -22.62 23.45 -6.36
N THR A 31 -23.68 24.15 -6.02
CA THR A 31 -24.63 23.99 -4.90
C THR A 31 -25.57 22.77 -4.97
N ASP A 32 -25.23 21.80 -5.82
CA ASP A 32 -26.07 20.67 -6.22
C ASP A 32 -25.68 19.35 -5.55
N CYS A 33 -24.99 19.41 -4.40
CA CYS A 33 -24.57 18.22 -3.65
C CYS A 33 -25.25 18.10 -2.28
N THR A 34 -25.95 16.99 -2.03
CA THR A 34 -26.46 16.62 -0.70
C THR A 34 -25.49 15.70 0.02
N ILE A 35 -25.15 16.05 1.26
CA ILE A 35 -24.30 15.19 2.11
C ILE A 35 -25.18 14.14 2.79
N ILE A 36 -24.88 12.87 2.51
CA ILE A 36 -25.48 11.73 3.18
C ILE A 36 -24.58 11.30 4.33
N THR A 37 -25.14 11.11 5.53
CA THR A 37 -24.36 10.77 6.72
C THR A 37 -24.65 9.36 7.24
N GLN A 38 -23.70 8.74 7.94
CA GLN A 38 -23.86 7.37 8.50
C GLN A 38 -25.02 7.26 9.52
N GLY A 39 -25.46 8.37 10.11
CA GLY A 39 -26.54 8.41 11.08
C GLY A 39 -26.88 9.83 11.53
N SER A 40 -28.01 9.99 12.22
CA SER A 40 -28.49 11.25 12.81
C SER A 40 -27.74 11.66 14.11
N SER A 41 -26.46 11.32 14.21
CA SER A 41 -25.65 11.61 15.40
C SER A 41 -25.56 13.12 15.66
N LEU A 42 -25.75 13.52 16.92
CA LEU A 42 -25.56 14.91 17.35
C LEU A 42 -24.15 15.42 17.01
N VAL A 43 -23.15 14.53 17.02
CA VAL A 43 -21.75 14.85 16.69
C VAL A 43 -21.60 15.18 15.20
N VAL A 44 -22.22 14.38 14.32
CA VAL A 44 -22.22 14.63 12.87
C VAL A 44 -22.93 15.96 12.57
N HIS A 45 -24.08 16.19 13.19
CA HIS A 45 -24.85 17.42 13.01
C HIS A 45 -24.08 18.66 13.48
N ALA A 46 -23.47 18.61 14.68
CA ALA A 46 -22.63 19.69 15.20
C ALA A 46 -21.39 19.95 14.32
N MET A 47 -20.78 18.91 13.77
CA MET A 47 -19.64 19.03 12.86
C MET A 47 -20.03 19.77 11.57
N LEU A 48 -21.13 19.35 10.93
CA LEU A 48 -21.60 19.97 9.68
C LEU A 48 -22.06 21.42 9.89
N LEU A 49 -22.71 21.73 11.02
CA LEU A 49 -23.05 23.11 11.39
C LEU A 49 -21.81 23.97 11.63
N SER A 50 -20.80 23.45 12.33
CA SER A 50 -19.54 24.14 12.56
C SER A 50 -18.81 24.40 11.24
N PHE A 51 -18.83 23.41 10.35
CA PHE A 51 -18.26 23.52 9.02
C PHE A 51 -18.98 24.59 8.17
N ALA A 52 -20.32 24.54 8.10
CA ALA A 52 -21.12 25.52 7.37
C ALA A 52 -20.80 26.95 7.82
N ARG A 53 -20.79 27.19 9.14
CA ARG A 53 -20.41 28.51 9.70
C ARG A 53 -19.03 28.99 9.29
N ARG A 54 -18.07 28.07 9.12
CA ARG A 54 -16.68 28.40 8.79
C ARG A 54 -16.50 28.82 7.33
N GLU A 55 -17.30 28.24 6.45
CA GLU A 55 -17.34 28.56 5.02
C GLU A 55 -18.41 29.62 4.70
N ASN A 56 -18.96 30.31 5.71
CA ASN A 56 -20.05 31.29 5.58
C ASN A 56 -21.32 30.74 4.89
N LEU A 57 -21.64 29.46 5.12
CA LEU A 57 -22.85 28.79 4.65
C LEU A 57 -23.86 28.61 5.80
N ASN A 58 -25.14 28.66 5.45
CA ASN A 58 -26.26 28.30 6.32
C ASN A 58 -26.47 26.78 6.29
N GLY A 59 -26.34 26.10 7.43
CA GLY A 59 -26.48 24.65 7.50
C GLY A 59 -27.92 24.19 7.71
N THR A 60 -28.46 23.39 6.77
CA THR A 60 -29.84 22.88 6.79
C THR A 60 -29.88 21.34 6.84
N VAL A 61 -30.63 20.78 7.79
CA VAL A 61 -30.90 19.34 7.87
C VAL A 61 -32.21 19.03 7.18
N TYR A 62 -32.21 18.05 6.27
CA TYR A 62 -33.46 17.50 5.77
C TYR A 62 -34.09 16.57 6.80
N CYS A 63 -35.37 16.83 7.09
CA CYS A 63 -36.28 15.98 7.84
C CYS A 63 -37.54 15.78 7.01
N ALA A 64 -38.27 14.69 7.25
CA ALA A 64 -39.46 14.31 6.47
C ALA A 64 -40.52 15.43 6.31
N ASP A 65 -40.56 16.38 7.27
CA ASP A 65 -41.51 17.50 7.34
C ASP A 65 -40.98 18.83 6.78
N ARG A 66 -39.68 18.93 6.43
CA ARG A 66 -39.01 20.17 5.96
C ARG A 66 -38.49 20.08 4.53
N LEU A 67 -38.94 19.09 3.76
CA LEU A 67 -38.65 19.01 2.34
C LEU A 67 -39.55 20.01 1.61
N THR A 68 -39.14 21.27 1.58
CA THR A 68 -39.66 22.25 0.63
C THR A 68 -39.20 21.87 -0.77
N THR A 69 -39.97 22.26 -1.79
CA THR A 69 -39.68 22.04 -3.21
C THR A 69 -38.19 22.29 -3.52
N LEU A 70 -37.46 21.22 -3.86
CA LEU A 70 -36.01 21.21 -4.09
C LEU A 70 -35.55 22.07 -5.29
N ALA A 71 -36.50 22.63 -6.05
CA ALA A 71 -36.24 23.50 -7.19
C ALA A 71 -35.64 24.87 -6.80
N GLU A 72 -35.77 25.30 -5.54
CA GLU A 72 -35.23 26.58 -5.04
C GLU A 72 -34.15 26.34 -3.98
N ARG A 73 -33.01 25.75 -4.37
CA ARG A 73 -31.86 25.67 -3.47
C ARG A 73 -31.13 26.99 -3.41
N ASP A 74 -30.96 27.47 -2.18
CA ASP A 74 -30.16 28.65 -1.89
C ASP A 74 -28.67 28.27 -1.99
N PRO A 75 -27.88 28.94 -2.85
CA PRO A 75 -26.46 28.64 -3.01
C PRO A 75 -25.65 28.91 -1.73
N THR A 76 -26.21 29.64 -0.78
CA THR A 76 -25.62 29.90 0.53
C THR A 76 -25.93 28.80 1.56
N GLN A 77 -26.62 27.71 1.18
CA GLN A 77 -27.02 26.65 2.08
C GLN A 77 -26.28 25.32 1.88
N LEU A 78 -25.89 24.69 2.98
CA LEU A 78 -25.34 23.34 3.03
C LEU A 78 -26.42 22.35 3.50
N TYR A 79 -26.71 21.34 2.69
CA TYR A 79 -27.78 20.37 2.99
C TYR A 79 -27.25 18.98 3.34
N TRP A 80 -27.86 18.32 4.34
CA TRP A 80 -27.56 16.92 4.66
C TRP A 80 -28.73 16.13 5.23
N CYS A 81 -28.66 14.80 5.09
CA CYS A 81 -29.60 13.86 5.72
C CYS A 81 -28.89 12.60 6.24
N SER A 82 -29.61 11.81 7.04
CA SER A 82 -29.12 10.53 7.55
C SER A 82 -29.48 9.39 6.60
N ILE A 83 -28.55 8.48 6.32
CA ILE A 83 -28.85 7.27 5.54
C ILE A 83 -29.85 6.33 6.26
N SER A 84 -30.00 6.49 7.57
CA SER A 84 -30.97 5.75 8.36
C SER A 84 -32.41 6.28 8.22
N ASP A 85 -32.57 7.51 7.73
CA ASP A 85 -33.88 8.11 7.50
C ASP A 85 -34.33 7.80 6.07
N GLU A 86 -34.83 6.57 5.90
CA GLU A 86 -35.24 6.06 4.59
C GLU A 86 -36.38 6.88 3.98
N GLY A 87 -37.24 7.51 4.80
CA GLY A 87 -38.35 8.34 4.33
C GLY A 87 -37.89 9.68 3.74
N THR A 88 -36.99 10.39 4.44
CA THR A 88 -36.41 11.63 3.91
C THR A 88 -35.56 11.35 2.67
N LEU A 89 -34.76 10.28 2.69
CA LEU A 89 -33.94 9.89 1.54
C LEU A 89 -34.80 9.51 0.32
N ALA A 90 -35.93 8.82 0.54
CA ALA A 90 -36.88 8.46 -0.51
C ALA A 90 -37.40 9.69 -1.26
N LYS A 91 -37.87 10.69 -0.51
CA LYS A 91 -38.43 11.93 -1.05
C LYS A 91 -37.36 12.72 -1.81
N LEU A 92 -36.17 12.88 -1.23
CA LEU A 92 -35.04 13.58 -1.86
C LEU A 92 -34.66 13.01 -3.23
N VAL A 93 -34.67 11.67 -3.36
CA VAL A 93 -34.32 10.99 -4.61
C VAL A 93 -35.45 11.10 -5.64
N ALA A 94 -36.71 11.04 -5.19
CA ALA A 94 -37.86 11.12 -6.07
C ALA A 94 -38.04 12.51 -6.70
N GLU A 95 -37.75 13.56 -5.93
CA GLU A 95 -37.95 14.94 -6.34
C GLU A 95 -36.78 15.53 -7.15
N SER A 96 -35.61 14.89 -7.17
CA SER A 96 -34.42 15.41 -7.87
C SER A 96 -33.45 14.29 -8.32
N PRO A 97 -33.74 13.58 -9.42
CA PRO A 97 -32.90 12.48 -9.92
C PRO A 97 -31.53 12.95 -10.43
N GLU A 98 -31.43 14.17 -10.96
CA GLU A 98 -30.19 14.78 -11.44
C GLU A 98 -29.26 15.28 -10.33
N HIS A 99 -29.65 15.08 -9.06
CA HIS A 99 -28.91 15.59 -7.91
C HIS A 99 -27.69 14.75 -7.56
N PHE A 100 -26.61 15.41 -7.12
CA PHE A 100 -25.41 14.72 -6.67
C PHE A 100 -25.50 14.40 -5.18
N PHE A 101 -25.07 13.20 -4.80
CA PHE A 101 -25.00 12.76 -3.41
C PHE A 101 -23.56 12.44 -3.04
N SER A 102 -23.11 12.92 -1.88
CA SER A 102 -21.78 12.57 -1.33
C SER A 102 -21.93 11.93 0.04
N THR A 103 -21.22 10.83 0.28
CA THR A 103 -21.27 10.14 1.58
C THR A 103 -20.24 10.70 2.55
N LEU A 104 -20.67 11.14 3.73
CA LEU A 104 -19.82 11.55 4.84
C LEU A 104 -19.65 10.41 5.84
N ASN A 105 -18.42 9.90 5.91
CA ASN A 105 -18.02 8.82 6.78
C ASN A 105 -17.17 9.35 7.95
N ILE A 106 -17.54 8.99 9.19
CA ILE A 106 -16.78 9.35 10.39
C ILE A 106 -16.32 8.09 11.11
N PHE A 107 -15.01 8.01 11.38
CA PHE A 107 -14.39 6.85 12.03
C PHE A 107 -13.55 7.28 13.22
N ARG A 108 -13.49 6.40 14.23
CA ARG A 108 -12.56 6.51 15.37
C ARG A 108 -11.36 5.56 15.29
N ALA A 109 -11.37 4.60 14.37
CA ALA A 109 -10.45 3.46 14.39
C ALA A 109 -9.84 3.23 13.01
N ARG A 110 -8.50 3.20 12.96
CA ARG A 110 -7.67 2.78 11.82
C ARG A 110 -7.27 1.32 11.94
N GLY A 111 -7.10 0.67 10.78
CA GLY A 111 -6.56 -0.67 10.66
C GLY A 111 -7.62 -1.78 10.72
N PRO A 112 -7.17 -3.04 10.62
CA PRO A 112 -8.05 -4.20 10.50
C PRO A 112 -8.92 -4.38 11.75
N ILE A 113 -10.24 -4.30 11.57
CA ILE A 113 -11.23 -4.50 12.63
C ILE A 113 -11.82 -5.91 12.53
N ARG A 114 -11.97 -6.57 13.68
CA ARG A 114 -12.55 -7.93 13.76
C ARG A 114 -14.08 -7.97 13.72
N SER A 115 -14.73 -6.87 14.08
CA SER A 115 -16.19 -6.78 14.11
C SER A 115 -16.76 -6.42 12.74
N THR A 116 -18.01 -6.85 12.52
CA THR A 116 -18.82 -6.39 11.41
C THR A 116 -19.01 -4.87 11.51
N PRO A 117 -18.87 -4.16 10.40
CA PRO A 117 -19.11 -2.73 10.38
C PRO A 117 -20.58 -2.42 10.63
N THR A 118 -20.87 -1.74 11.75
CA THR A 118 -22.21 -1.19 12.02
C THR A 118 -22.31 0.21 11.45
N TYR A 119 -23.37 0.48 10.68
CA TYR A 119 -23.67 1.82 10.15
C TYR A 119 -24.12 2.79 11.23
N THR A 120 -24.69 2.26 12.31
CA THR A 120 -25.15 3.08 13.42
C THR A 120 -24.02 3.32 14.41
N MET A 121 -23.87 4.57 14.82
CA MET A 121 -23.00 4.95 15.92
C MET A 121 -23.82 5.01 17.21
N SER A 122 -23.53 4.14 18.17
CA SER A 122 -24.12 4.26 19.52
C SER A 122 -23.70 5.57 20.19
N ILE A 123 -24.51 6.08 21.12
CA ILE A 123 -24.22 7.33 21.84
C ILE A 123 -22.85 7.29 22.55
N TRP A 124 -22.47 6.12 23.08
CA TRP A 124 -21.14 5.91 23.66
C TRP A 124 -20.01 6.05 22.64
N ARG A 125 -20.17 5.50 21.43
CA ARG A 125 -19.18 5.70 20.35
C ARG A 125 -19.09 7.17 19.93
N GLN A 126 -20.20 7.90 19.97
CA GLN A 126 -20.24 9.33 19.66
C GLN A 126 -19.51 10.16 20.72
N ILE A 127 -19.75 9.91 22.02
CA ILE A 127 -19.02 10.56 23.12
C ILE A 127 -17.51 10.27 23.01
N LEU A 128 -17.17 9.02 22.70
CA LEU A 128 -15.80 8.58 22.52
C LEU A 128 -15.07 9.28 21.35
N LEU A 129 -15.78 9.78 20.33
CA LEU A 129 -15.17 10.62 19.28
C LEU A 129 -14.61 11.94 19.84
N LEU A 130 -15.25 12.49 20.88
CA LEU A 130 -14.87 13.79 21.47
C LEU A 130 -13.63 13.70 22.36
N VAL A 131 -13.37 12.51 22.91
CA VAL A 131 -12.26 12.27 23.86
C VAL A 131 -10.93 11.98 23.13
N GLY A 132 -10.91 11.83 21.79
CA GLY A 132 -9.69 11.44 21.07
C GLY A 132 -9.57 12.03 19.67
N SER A 133 -8.98 13.23 19.58
CA SER A 133 -8.66 13.91 18.31
C SER A 133 -7.69 13.17 17.40
N ARG A 134 -6.85 12.29 17.94
CA ARG A 134 -5.81 11.58 17.16
C ARG A 134 -6.37 10.58 16.12
N PHE A 135 -7.62 10.16 16.24
CA PHE A 135 -8.16 9.06 15.42
C PHE A 135 -9.51 9.36 14.78
N LEU A 136 -9.97 10.61 14.84
CA LEU A 136 -11.17 11.05 14.14
C LEU A 136 -10.84 11.21 12.65
N ILE A 137 -11.34 10.32 11.82
CA ILE A 137 -11.13 10.34 10.37
C ILE A 137 -12.45 10.65 9.71
N VAL A 138 -12.41 11.67 8.87
CA VAL A 138 -13.55 12.08 8.06
C VAL A 138 -13.22 11.78 6.61
N ILE A 139 -14.04 10.95 5.97
CA ILE A 139 -13.89 10.60 4.55
C ILE A 139 -15.17 10.97 3.82
N PHE A 140 -15.02 11.77 2.77
CA PHE A 140 -16.09 12.05 1.84
C PHE A 140 -15.99 11.11 0.63
N GLY A 141 -17.13 10.54 0.25
CA GLY A 141 -17.32 9.86 -1.03
C GLY A 141 -17.21 10.87 -2.18
N ALA A 142 -16.89 10.35 -3.37
CA ALA A 142 -17.04 11.16 -4.58
C ALA A 142 -18.53 11.53 -4.75
N PRO A 143 -18.86 12.68 -5.34
CA PRO A 143 -20.23 12.98 -5.74
C PRO A 143 -20.73 11.88 -6.70
N ILE A 144 -21.90 11.30 -6.40
CA ILE A 144 -22.53 10.26 -7.21
C ILE A 144 -23.88 10.80 -7.67
N GLN A 145 -24.08 10.79 -8.99
CA GLN A 145 -25.41 10.95 -9.58
C GLN A 145 -26.13 9.60 -9.53
N LEU A 146 -27.36 9.59 -9.04
CA LEU A 146 -28.16 8.37 -8.99
C LEU A 146 -28.90 8.21 -10.34
N PRO A 147 -28.93 7.01 -10.95
CA PRO A 147 -29.59 6.84 -12.25
C PRO A 147 -31.10 7.12 -12.16
N GLU A 148 -31.70 7.78 -13.17
CA GLU A 148 -33.16 8.01 -13.27
C GLU A 148 -34.00 6.74 -13.02
N LYS A 149 -33.58 5.60 -13.57
CA LYS A 149 -34.27 4.30 -13.37
C LYS A 149 -34.12 3.71 -11.96
N SER A 150 -33.16 4.19 -11.17
CA SER A 150 -33.07 3.92 -9.71
C SER A 150 -33.99 4.84 -8.90
N GLY A 151 -34.48 5.93 -9.50
CA GLY A 151 -35.46 6.86 -8.95
C GLY A 151 -36.86 6.25 -8.74
N ALA A 152 -37.15 5.08 -9.32
CA ALA A 152 -38.43 4.40 -9.13
C ALA A 152 -38.58 3.71 -7.76
N HIS A 153 -37.49 3.46 -7.01
CA HIS A 153 -37.61 2.87 -5.67
C HIS A 153 -36.53 3.38 -4.68
N PRO A 154 -36.90 4.06 -3.58
CA PRO A 154 -36.01 4.56 -2.54
C PRO A 154 -34.99 3.56 -1.97
N LYS A 155 -35.34 2.27 -1.99
CA LYS A 155 -34.49 1.18 -1.53
C LYS A 155 -33.22 1.03 -2.37
N HIS A 156 -33.28 1.30 -3.68
CA HIS A 156 -32.11 1.20 -4.57
C HIS A 156 -31.12 2.33 -4.33
N ALA A 157 -31.60 3.57 -4.18
CA ALA A 157 -30.77 4.72 -3.82
C ALA A 157 -30.08 4.54 -2.46
N SER A 158 -30.84 4.15 -1.44
CA SER A 158 -30.29 3.81 -0.11
C SER A 158 -29.22 2.71 -0.21
N ARG A 159 -29.46 1.68 -1.03
CA ARG A 159 -28.49 0.60 -1.25
C ARG A 159 -27.20 1.11 -1.93
N SER A 160 -27.30 1.92 -2.97
CA SER A 160 -26.14 2.48 -3.67
C SER A 160 -25.29 3.36 -2.74
N LEU A 161 -25.94 4.21 -1.94
CA LEU A 161 -25.25 5.01 -0.93
C LEU A 161 -24.61 4.12 0.15
N LYS A 162 -25.33 3.12 0.69
CA LYS A 162 -24.79 2.13 1.65
C LYS A 162 -23.57 1.39 1.07
N LEU A 163 -23.58 1.09 -0.24
CA LEU A 163 -22.44 0.48 -0.93
C LEU A 163 -21.24 1.44 -1.01
N ASP A 164 -21.45 2.71 -1.31
CA ASP A 164 -20.36 3.72 -1.27
C ASP A 164 -19.79 3.87 0.15
N PHE A 165 -20.64 3.91 1.18
CA PHE A 165 -20.23 3.84 2.58
C PHE A 165 -19.32 2.63 2.86
N TYR A 166 -19.71 1.44 2.38
CA TYR A 166 -18.89 0.24 2.55
C TYR A 166 -17.57 0.28 1.77
N ARG A 167 -17.56 0.84 0.56
CA ARG A 167 -16.35 1.01 -0.24
C ARG A 167 -15.35 1.91 0.49
N ASN A 168 -15.81 3.05 1.00
CA ASN A 168 -14.99 3.99 1.78
C ASN A 168 -14.51 3.37 3.10
N LEU A 169 -15.36 2.55 3.74
CA LEU A 169 -15.00 1.82 4.95
C LEU A 169 -13.92 0.76 4.72
N LYS A 170 -14.03 0.04 3.60
CA LYS A 170 -13.05 -0.97 3.18
C LYS A 170 -11.68 -0.35 2.94
N LEU A 171 -11.61 0.89 2.45
CA LEU A 171 -10.34 1.63 2.32
C LEU A 171 -9.61 1.73 3.65
N VAL A 172 -10.29 2.13 4.71
CA VAL A 172 -9.66 2.43 6.02
C VAL A 172 -9.47 1.19 6.88
N ARG A 173 -10.44 0.28 6.88
CA ARG A 173 -10.49 -0.87 7.80
C ARG A 173 -10.16 -2.21 7.14
N GLY A 174 -10.13 -2.25 5.82
CA GLY A 174 -10.02 -3.49 5.07
C GLY A 174 -11.23 -4.41 5.23
N ALA A 175 -11.12 -5.61 4.68
CA ALA A 175 -12.10 -6.67 4.91
C ALA A 175 -12.03 -7.15 6.38
N PRO A 176 -13.18 -7.43 7.03
CA PRO A 176 -13.22 -7.78 8.44
C PRO A 176 -12.52 -9.12 8.72
N PHE A 177 -11.62 -9.11 9.70
CA PHE A 177 -10.85 -10.28 10.12
C PHE A 177 -11.65 -11.18 11.06
N GLN A 178 -11.73 -12.46 10.73
CA GLN A 178 -12.37 -13.46 11.58
C GLN A 178 -11.40 -13.97 12.66
N SER A 179 -11.93 -14.61 13.71
CA SER A 179 -11.09 -15.29 14.71
C SER A 179 -10.24 -16.37 14.05
N LEU A 180 -9.07 -16.67 14.63
CA LEU A 180 -8.19 -17.72 14.10
C LEU A 180 -8.90 -19.08 14.04
N GLU A 181 -9.78 -19.36 14.98
CA GLU A 181 -10.60 -20.58 14.99
C GLU A 181 -11.59 -20.62 13.82
N THR A 182 -12.29 -19.51 13.54
CA THR A 182 -13.20 -19.42 12.40
C THR A 182 -12.44 -19.57 11.08
N GLN A 183 -11.27 -18.93 10.98
CA GLN A 183 -10.37 -19.09 9.83
C GLN A 183 -9.92 -20.55 9.68
N ALA A 184 -9.48 -21.20 10.77
CA ALA A 184 -9.06 -22.59 10.77
C ALA A 184 -10.17 -23.52 10.30
N ARG A 185 -11.40 -23.34 10.81
CA ARG A 185 -12.57 -24.14 10.42
C ARG A 185 -12.91 -23.99 8.93
N SER A 186 -12.78 -22.78 8.39
CA SER A 186 -13.02 -22.49 6.97
C SER A 186 -11.93 -23.07 6.06
N ILE A 187 -10.67 -23.06 6.51
CA ILE A 187 -9.51 -23.45 5.71
C ILE A 187 -9.21 -24.94 5.81
N LEU A 188 -9.23 -25.49 7.02
CA LEU A 188 -8.88 -26.88 7.34
C LEU A 188 -10.12 -27.78 7.40
N GLY A 189 -11.21 -27.37 6.78
CA GLY A 189 -12.46 -28.11 6.72
C GLY A 189 -12.95 -28.34 5.29
N GLY A 190 -14.00 -29.15 5.18
CA GLY A 190 -14.67 -29.46 3.91
C GLY A 190 -14.07 -30.66 3.15
N ALA A 191 -14.86 -31.20 2.22
CA ALA A 191 -14.53 -32.43 1.49
C ALA A 191 -13.25 -32.32 0.66
N GLU A 192 -12.92 -31.12 0.16
CA GLU A 192 -11.70 -30.87 -0.61
C GLU A 192 -10.44 -31.01 0.26
N PHE A 193 -10.44 -30.42 1.47
CA PHE A 193 -9.32 -30.56 2.41
C PHE A 193 -9.10 -32.02 2.80
N GLU A 194 -10.19 -32.74 3.11
CA GLU A 194 -10.12 -34.16 3.47
C GLU A 194 -9.60 -35.02 2.31
N ARG A 195 -10.00 -34.72 1.06
CA ARG A 195 -9.46 -35.39 -0.13
C ARG A 195 -7.96 -35.17 -0.27
N GLU A 196 -7.48 -33.94 -0.10
CA GLU A 196 -6.06 -33.65 -0.22
C GLU A 196 -5.22 -34.24 0.91
N ILE A 197 -5.73 -34.23 2.15
CA ILE A 197 -5.07 -34.91 3.26
C ILE A 197 -4.93 -36.40 3.00
N ARG A 198 -5.98 -37.07 2.47
CA ARG A 198 -5.91 -38.49 2.07
C ARG A 198 -4.83 -38.76 1.03
N ILE A 199 -4.76 -37.92 -0.02
CA ILE A 199 -3.73 -38.04 -1.06
C ILE A 199 -2.32 -37.86 -0.49
N ILE A 200 -2.13 -36.90 0.42
CA ILE A 200 -0.83 -36.68 1.06
C ILE A 200 -0.50 -37.82 2.03
N ALA A 201 -1.48 -38.33 2.78
CA ALA A 201 -1.34 -39.47 3.70
C ALA A 201 -0.86 -40.71 2.97
N ALA A 202 -1.55 -41.10 1.88
CA ALA A 202 -1.19 -42.25 1.07
C ALA A 202 0.23 -42.13 0.49
N ARG A 203 0.62 -40.93 0.03
CA ARG A 203 1.96 -40.71 -0.54
C ARG A 203 3.09 -40.67 0.49
N LEU A 204 2.82 -40.26 1.72
CA LEU A 204 3.83 -40.15 2.77
C LEU A 204 3.85 -41.36 3.71
N GLY A 205 2.92 -42.30 3.57
CA GLY A 205 2.77 -43.44 4.50
C GLY A 205 2.43 -43.01 5.92
N LYS A 206 1.73 -41.87 6.10
CA LYS A 206 1.38 -41.31 7.42
C LYS A 206 -0.12 -41.36 7.67
N SER A 207 -0.52 -41.50 8.93
CA SER A 207 -1.94 -41.47 9.30
C SER A 207 -2.57 -40.10 9.02
N GLU A 208 -3.81 -40.11 8.52
CA GLU A 208 -4.56 -38.87 8.25
C GLU A 208 -4.72 -38.02 9.50
N LYS A 209 -4.96 -38.64 10.66
CA LYS A 209 -5.08 -37.95 11.96
C LYS A 209 -3.81 -37.16 12.29
N ALA A 210 -2.63 -37.73 12.08
CA ALA A 210 -1.37 -37.04 12.29
C ALA A 210 -1.19 -35.88 11.31
N LEU A 211 -1.56 -36.06 10.03
CA LEU A 211 -1.48 -34.99 9.03
C LEU A 211 -2.46 -33.84 9.32
N ARG A 212 -3.68 -34.12 9.80
CA ARG A 212 -4.63 -33.08 10.25
C ARG A 212 -4.04 -32.28 11.41
N ALA A 213 -3.47 -32.95 12.41
CA ALA A 213 -2.81 -32.26 13.53
C ALA A 213 -1.64 -31.38 13.06
N LEU A 214 -0.83 -31.87 12.10
CA LEU A 214 0.23 -31.08 11.48
C LEU A 214 -0.31 -29.89 10.69
N ALA A 215 -1.43 -30.05 9.98
CA ALA A 215 -2.08 -28.96 9.24
C ALA A 215 -2.60 -27.87 10.19
N HIS A 216 -3.24 -28.24 11.30
CA HIS A 216 -3.64 -27.31 12.36
C HIS A 216 -2.43 -26.58 12.94
N LYS A 217 -1.36 -27.30 13.31
CA LYS A 217 -0.13 -26.69 13.81
C LYS A 217 0.48 -25.71 12.79
N ALA A 218 0.56 -26.11 11.52
CA ALA A 218 1.06 -25.27 10.44
C ALA A 218 0.21 -24.00 10.26
N PHE A 219 -1.12 -24.13 10.30
CA PHE A 219 -2.03 -22.99 10.23
C PHE A 219 -1.80 -22.02 11.38
N TYR A 220 -1.78 -22.50 12.63
CA TYR A 220 -1.59 -21.64 13.79
C TYR A 220 -0.19 -21.05 13.87
N GLN A 221 0.83 -21.66 13.28
CA GLN A 221 2.16 -21.06 13.15
C GLN A 221 2.20 -19.98 12.06
N MET A 222 1.41 -20.14 11.00
CA MET A 222 1.43 -19.28 9.82
C MET A 222 0.50 -18.06 9.93
N ALA A 223 -0.76 -18.25 10.32
CA ALA A 223 -1.84 -17.30 10.03
C ALA A 223 -1.65 -15.91 10.67
N ALA A 224 -1.88 -14.85 9.90
CA ALA A 224 -1.93 -13.50 10.43
C ALA A 224 -3.08 -13.35 11.44
N ASN A 225 -2.87 -12.49 12.44
CA ASN A 225 -3.91 -12.19 13.43
C ASN A 225 -3.93 -10.70 13.78
N PRO A 226 -4.32 -9.83 12.82
CA PRO A 226 -4.22 -8.40 13.01
C PRO A 226 -5.00 -7.90 14.23
N ARG A 227 -4.42 -6.93 14.95
CA ARG A 227 -5.04 -6.33 16.15
C ARG A 227 -4.93 -4.81 16.12
N ALA A 228 -6.07 -4.12 16.04
CA ALA A 228 -6.13 -2.66 16.00
C ALA A 228 -5.32 -1.94 17.10
N PRO A 229 -5.33 -2.36 18.38
CA PRO A 229 -4.53 -1.70 19.41
C PRO A 229 -3.02 -1.74 19.14
N ILE A 230 -2.53 -2.79 18.50
CA ILE A 230 -1.12 -2.91 18.15
C ILE A 230 -0.76 -1.86 17.10
N TYR A 231 -1.56 -1.72 16.04
CA TYR A 231 -1.34 -0.65 15.04
C TYR A 231 -1.34 0.75 15.67
N TRP A 232 -2.25 1.03 16.61
CA TRP A 232 -2.32 2.35 17.25
C TRP A 232 -1.08 2.68 18.07
N ILE A 233 -0.48 1.68 18.72
CA ILE A 233 0.74 1.86 19.52
C ILE A 233 1.97 1.96 18.60
N THR A 234 2.04 1.13 17.57
CA THR A 234 3.26 0.97 16.79
C THR A 234 3.40 1.96 15.65
N ALA A 235 2.30 2.39 15.04
CA ALA A 235 2.34 3.38 13.96
C ALA A 235 3.09 4.67 14.34
N PRO A 236 2.81 5.34 15.47
CA PRO A 236 3.56 6.54 15.84
C PRO A 236 5.04 6.25 16.13
N ILE A 237 5.36 5.09 16.70
CA ILE A 237 6.74 4.68 16.95
C ILE A 237 7.49 4.49 15.63
N PHE A 238 6.90 3.76 14.67
CA PHE A 238 7.51 3.58 13.36
C PHE A 238 7.63 4.89 12.59
N PHE A 239 6.63 5.77 12.67
CA PHE A 239 6.71 7.09 12.07
C PHE A 239 7.88 7.92 12.63
N LEU A 240 8.07 7.92 13.95
CA LEU A 240 9.22 8.58 14.59
C LEU A 240 10.56 7.98 14.13
N ILE A 241 10.65 6.64 14.07
CA ILE A 241 11.87 5.94 13.60
C ILE A 241 12.15 6.28 12.13
N ILE A 242 11.15 6.21 11.27
CA ILE A 242 11.26 6.51 9.84
C ILE A 242 11.73 7.95 9.63
N ASN A 243 11.11 8.93 10.30
CA ASN A 243 11.51 10.34 10.23
C ASN A 243 12.86 10.63 10.91
N ARG A 244 13.40 9.71 11.70
CA ARG A 244 14.76 9.79 12.25
C ARG A 244 15.81 9.19 11.31
N LEU A 245 15.44 8.19 10.51
CA LEU A 245 16.32 7.50 9.58
C LEU A 245 16.40 8.19 8.22
N PHE A 246 15.27 8.64 7.69
CA PHE A 246 15.16 9.20 6.35
C PHE A 246 14.92 10.70 6.39
N SER A 247 15.34 11.40 5.34
CA SER A 247 15.10 12.84 5.16
C SER A 247 13.65 13.08 4.73
N GLN A 248 13.19 12.30 3.75
CA GLN A 248 11.82 12.32 3.26
C GLN A 248 11.39 10.90 2.88
N VAL A 249 10.12 10.56 3.18
CA VAL A 249 9.46 9.38 2.62
C VAL A 249 8.27 9.86 1.81
N GLU A 250 8.36 9.75 0.49
CA GLU A 250 7.32 10.19 -0.43
C GLU A 250 6.55 8.98 -0.97
N THR A 251 5.22 9.12 -1.09
CA THR A 251 4.37 8.11 -1.74
C THR A 251 3.82 8.69 -3.04
N ARG A 252 4.00 7.96 -4.15
CA ARG A 252 3.54 8.34 -5.49
C ARG A 252 2.55 7.31 -6.03
N GLY A 253 1.54 7.75 -6.78
CA GLY A 253 0.53 6.85 -7.38
C GLY A 253 -0.55 6.34 -6.41
N LEU A 254 -0.67 6.96 -5.24
CA LEU A 254 -1.61 6.55 -4.19
C LEU A 254 -3.08 6.64 -4.61
N ASP A 255 -3.46 7.59 -5.46
CA ASP A 255 -4.84 7.77 -5.89
C ASP A 255 -5.36 6.60 -6.72
N LYS A 256 -4.53 6.09 -7.64
CA LYS A 256 -4.83 4.87 -8.41
C LYS A 256 -5.00 3.65 -7.49
N LEU A 257 -4.17 3.56 -6.44
CA LEU A 257 -4.33 2.51 -5.44
C LEU A 257 -5.65 2.67 -4.66
N ARG A 258 -6.02 3.89 -4.25
CA ARG A 258 -7.30 4.14 -3.56
C ARG A 258 -8.47 3.66 -4.39
N GLU A 259 -8.51 3.98 -5.68
CA GLU A 259 -9.54 3.52 -6.60
C GLU A 259 -9.55 1.98 -6.71
N ALA A 260 -8.38 1.36 -6.90
CA ALA A 260 -8.24 -0.09 -6.99
C ALA A 260 -8.79 -0.84 -5.75
N VAL A 261 -8.54 -0.32 -4.54
CA VAL A 261 -8.96 -0.96 -3.29
C VAL A 261 -10.48 -0.87 -3.07
N ARG A 262 -11.17 0.17 -3.58
CA ARG A 262 -12.63 0.33 -3.42
C ARG A 262 -13.38 -0.88 -3.98
N ASP A 263 -13.07 -1.25 -5.22
CA ASP A 263 -13.90 -2.20 -5.98
C ASP A 263 -13.32 -3.61 -6.15
N SER A 264 -12.03 -3.80 -5.84
CA SER A 264 -11.33 -5.05 -6.14
C SER A 264 -10.61 -5.66 -4.94
N THR A 265 -10.20 -6.91 -5.09
CA THR A 265 -9.18 -7.51 -4.20
C THR A 265 -7.82 -7.08 -4.70
N VAL A 266 -7.10 -6.30 -3.91
CA VAL A 266 -5.79 -5.76 -4.31
C VAL A 266 -4.65 -6.60 -3.74
N VAL A 267 -3.67 -6.87 -4.58
CA VAL A 267 -2.44 -7.56 -4.23
C VAL A 267 -1.27 -6.65 -4.57
N LEU A 268 -0.61 -6.13 -3.55
CA LEU A 268 0.59 -5.32 -3.68
C LEU A 268 1.77 -6.25 -3.96
N VAL A 269 2.52 -5.94 -5.02
CA VAL A 269 3.67 -6.73 -5.46
C VAL A 269 4.91 -5.83 -5.44
N PRO A 270 5.55 -5.67 -4.27
CA PRO A 270 6.81 -4.95 -4.17
C PRO A 270 8.02 -5.77 -4.64
N MET A 271 9.08 -5.08 -5.01
CA MET A 271 10.44 -5.61 -4.95
C MET A 271 10.99 -5.53 -3.52
N HIS A 272 11.93 -6.41 -3.16
CA HIS A 272 12.49 -6.44 -1.81
C HIS A 272 13.95 -5.97 -1.82
N ARG A 273 14.25 -4.81 -1.23
CA ARG A 273 15.61 -4.27 -1.08
C ARG A 273 16.05 -4.21 0.38
N SER A 274 15.15 -3.90 1.31
CA SER A 274 15.46 -3.74 2.75
C SER A 274 14.45 -4.45 3.64
N HIS A 275 14.85 -4.81 4.86
CA HIS A 275 13.92 -5.20 5.92
C HIS A 275 12.96 -4.08 6.31
N LEU A 276 13.22 -2.84 5.91
CA LEU A 276 12.27 -1.75 6.12
C LEU A 276 11.16 -1.69 5.07
N ASP A 277 11.24 -2.40 3.94
CA ASP A 277 10.27 -2.26 2.85
C ASP A 277 8.81 -2.47 3.31
N TYR A 278 8.54 -3.56 4.02
CA TYR A 278 7.20 -3.88 4.51
C TYR A 278 6.74 -2.93 5.63
N ILE A 279 7.66 -2.33 6.39
CA ILE A 279 7.33 -1.30 7.38
C ILE A 279 6.97 -0.01 6.67
N LEU A 280 7.82 0.45 5.76
CA LEU A 280 7.64 1.68 4.99
C LEU A 280 6.34 1.64 4.19
N LEU A 281 6.06 0.52 3.52
CA LEU A 281 4.81 0.34 2.79
C LEU A 281 3.59 0.36 3.73
N SER A 282 3.64 -0.41 4.83
CA SER A 282 2.53 -0.47 5.80
C SER A 282 2.27 0.88 6.48
N VAL A 283 3.32 1.60 6.86
CA VAL A 283 3.22 2.93 7.47
C VAL A 283 2.73 3.96 6.45
N GLY A 284 3.28 3.95 5.23
CA GLY A 284 2.84 4.85 4.16
C GLY A 284 1.35 4.69 3.84
N LEU A 285 0.85 3.46 3.82
CA LEU A 285 -0.59 3.18 3.66
C LEU A 285 -1.39 3.63 4.88
N TYR A 286 -0.92 3.35 6.09
CA TYR A 286 -1.60 3.74 7.33
C TYR A 286 -1.74 5.26 7.47
N GLU A 287 -0.67 6.01 7.19
CA GLU A 287 -0.68 7.49 7.18
C GLU A 287 -1.60 8.04 6.08
N SER A 288 -1.70 7.32 4.97
CA SER A 288 -2.57 7.64 3.83
C SER A 288 -4.06 7.31 4.04
N ASN A 289 -4.45 6.90 5.26
CA ASN A 289 -5.79 6.39 5.63
C ASN A 289 -6.22 5.14 4.83
N LEU A 290 -5.27 4.31 4.42
CA LEU A 290 -5.50 3.01 3.81
C LEU A 290 -5.19 1.89 4.80
N ASN A 291 -5.92 0.79 4.67
CA ASN A 291 -5.72 -0.40 5.48
C ASN A 291 -4.38 -1.07 5.12
N PRO A 292 -3.48 -1.29 6.09
CA PRO A 292 -2.23 -2.01 5.85
C PRO A 292 -2.49 -3.43 5.30
N PRO A 293 -1.61 -3.93 4.42
CA PRO A 293 -1.77 -5.22 3.78
C PRO A 293 -1.46 -6.38 4.72
N ILE A 294 -1.92 -7.57 4.33
CA ILE A 294 -1.49 -8.84 4.93
C ILE A 294 -0.23 -9.32 4.23
N VAL A 295 0.87 -9.32 4.97
CA VAL A 295 2.23 -9.46 4.42
C VAL A 295 2.70 -10.91 4.48
N ALA A 296 3.16 -11.44 3.36
CA ALA A 296 3.88 -12.71 3.30
C ALA A 296 5.29 -12.54 3.90
N ALA A 297 5.54 -13.09 5.08
CA ALA A 297 6.81 -12.99 5.78
C ALA A 297 7.53 -14.34 5.84
N GLY A 298 8.87 -14.34 5.84
CA GLY A 298 9.64 -15.57 6.06
C GLY A 298 9.46 -16.09 7.49
N ILE A 299 9.30 -17.41 7.66
CA ILE A 299 9.14 -18.05 8.98
C ILE A 299 10.31 -17.80 9.94
N ASN A 300 11.49 -17.41 9.43
CA ASN A 300 12.65 -17.04 10.25
C ASN A 300 12.39 -15.81 11.16
N LEU A 301 11.36 -15.02 10.87
CA LEU A 301 10.94 -13.90 11.70
C LEU A 301 9.96 -14.34 12.81
N ASN A 302 9.54 -15.60 12.84
CA ASN A 302 8.60 -16.14 13.82
C ASN A 302 9.32 -16.73 15.05
N PHE A 303 9.88 -15.88 15.90
CA PHE A 303 10.46 -16.27 17.19
C PHE A 303 9.72 -15.60 18.34
N TRP A 304 9.60 -16.26 19.48
CA TRP A 304 8.93 -15.66 20.65
C TRP A 304 9.82 -14.57 21.26
N PRO A 305 9.28 -13.40 21.66
CA PRO A 305 7.89 -12.94 21.57
C PRO A 305 7.52 -12.23 20.26
N PHE A 306 8.48 -11.95 19.39
CA PHE A 306 8.30 -11.13 18.17
C PHE A 306 7.30 -11.69 17.15
N GLY A 307 7.17 -13.01 17.04
CA GLY A 307 6.22 -13.66 16.14
C GLY A 307 4.76 -13.28 16.43
N PHE A 308 4.40 -13.11 17.70
CA PHE A 308 3.07 -12.62 18.10
C PHE A 308 2.84 -11.18 17.62
N PHE A 309 3.86 -10.33 17.78
CA PHE A 309 3.80 -8.92 17.42
C PHE A 309 3.68 -8.75 15.90
N ILE A 310 4.54 -9.41 15.13
CA ILE A 310 4.55 -9.35 13.65
C ILE A 310 3.24 -9.89 13.06
N ARG A 311 2.67 -10.96 13.63
CA ARG A 311 1.33 -11.45 13.23
C ARG A 311 0.21 -10.49 13.58
N SER A 312 0.34 -9.77 14.68
CA SER A 312 -0.61 -8.73 15.09
C SER A 312 -0.56 -7.50 14.19
N LEU A 313 0.56 -7.29 13.49
CA LEU A 313 0.76 -6.33 12.41
C LEU A 313 0.40 -6.89 11.02
N GLY A 314 -0.26 -8.05 10.95
CA GLY A 314 -0.80 -8.57 9.69
C GLY A 314 0.14 -9.46 8.88
N ALA A 315 1.30 -9.85 9.40
CA ALA A 315 2.14 -10.81 8.69
C ALA A 315 1.64 -12.26 8.85
N TYR A 316 1.76 -13.05 7.79
CA TYR A 316 1.65 -14.51 7.83
C TYR A 316 2.95 -15.18 7.39
N PHE A 317 3.30 -16.29 8.02
CA PHE A 317 4.63 -16.88 7.88
C PHE A 317 4.72 -18.00 6.84
N VAL A 318 5.60 -17.80 5.86
CA VAL A 318 5.89 -18.73 4.76
C VAL A 318 7.23 -19.42 4.99
N LYS A 319 7.27 -20.74 4.88
CA LYS A 319 8.53 -21.51 4.89
C LYS A 319 9.26 -21.36 3.54
N ARG A 320 10.59 -21.19 3.57
CA ARG A 320 11.41 -21.09 2.34
C ARG A 320 11.28 -22.35 1.47
N ASP A 321 11.29 -23.53 2.10
CA ASP A 321 11.15 -24.83 1.43
C ASP A 321 9.72 -25.36 1.50
N ALA A 322 8.72 -24.50 1.35
CA ALA A 322 7.32 -24.90 1.36
C ALA A 322 7.03 -26.05 0.37
N ARG A 323 7.75 -26.14 -0.77
CA ARG A 323 7.60 -27.24 -1.73
C ARG A 323 7.94 -28.62 -1.16
N ARG A 324 8.88 -28.71 -0.22
CA ARG A 324 9.27 -29.97 0.43
C ARG A 324 8.28 -30.36 1.53
N ASP A 325 7.73 -29.38 2.24
CA ASP A 325 6.68 -29.58 3.25
C ASP A 325 5.28 -29.50 2.63
N ARG A 326 4.80 -30.64 2.12
CA ARG A 326 3.52 -30.74 1.39
C ARG A 326 2.31 -30.31 2.24
N VAL A 327 2.36 -30.53 3.56
CA VAL A 327 1.29 -30.11 4.47
C VAL A 327 1.29 -28.60 4.62
N HIS A 328 2.45 -27.97 4.82
CA HIS A 328 2.54 -26.51 4.86
C HIS A 328 2.15 -25.89 3.52
N ALA A 329 2.57 -26.44 2.39
CA ALA A 329 2.15 -25.96 1.06
C ALA A 329 0.63 -26.01 0.87
N LEU A 330 -0.02 -27.11 1.28
CA LEU A 330 -1.48 -27.23 1.25
C LEU A 330 -2.14 -26.12 2.09
N VAL A 331 -1.71 -25.97 3.34
CA VAL A 331 -2.28 -24.99 4.27
C VAL A 331 -2.04 -23.56 3.77
N LEU A 332 -0.85 -23.26 3.25
CA LEU A 332 -0.51 -21.97 2.66
C LEU A 332 -1.40 -21.66 1.45
N ARG A 333 -1.56 -22.62 0.52
CA ARG A 333 -2.40 -22.46 -0.66
C ARG A 333 -3.84 -22.13 -0.25
N ARG A 334 -4.41 -22.91 0.66
CA ARG A 334 -5.78 -22.70 1.16
C ARG A 334 -5.93 -21.38 1.94
N TYR A 335 -4.91 -20.96 2.69
CA TYR A 335 -4.92 -19.69 3.41
C TYR A 335 -4.91 -18.48 2.47
N VAL A 336 -4.04 -18.47 1.45
CA VAL A 336 -3.99 -17.40 0.44
C VAL A 336 -5.30 -17.36 -0.35
N THR A 337 -5.83 -18.51 -0.76
CA THR A 337 -7.16 -18.60 -1.39
C THR A 337 -8.26 -18.03 -0.50
N TYR A 338 -8.23 -18.31 0.82
CA TYR A 338 -9.14 -17.72 1.78
C TYR A 338 -9.00 -16.19 1.83
N LEU A 339 -7.79 -15.65 1.86
CA LEU A 339 -7.55 -14.20 1.86
C LEU A 339 -8.11 -13.53 0.61
N VAL A 340 -7.88 -14.13 -0.56
CA VAL A 340 -8.42 -13.68 -1.86
C VAL A 340 -9.95 -13.67 -1.85
N LYS A 341 -10.57 -14.78 -1.42
CA LYS A 341 -12.03 -14.94 -1.34
C LYS A 341 -12.67 -13.87 -0.44
N ARG A 342 -12.00 -13.52 0.67
CA ARG A 342 -12.45 -12.51 1.62
C ARG A 342 -12.14 -11.06 1.19
N GLY A 343 -11.33 -10.88 0.15
CA GLY A 343 -10.97 -9.56 -0.36
C GLY A 343 -10.01 -8.78 0.54
N HIS A 344 -9.14 -9.49 1.26
CA HIS A 344 -8.06 -8.84 2.01
C HIS A 344 -7.01 -8.28 1.05
N VAL A 345 -6.53 -7.07 1.35
CA VAL A 345 -5.34 -6.53 0.69
C VAL A 345 -4.14 -7.37 1.12
N GLN A 346 -3.39 -7.88 0.16
CA GLN A 346 -2.25 -8.76 0.38
C GLN A 346 -0.98 -8.11 -0.14
N GLU A 347 0.15 -8.44 0.46
CA GLU A 347 1.48 -8.04 0.01
C GLU A 347 2.38 -9.28 -0.04
N PHE A 348 3.08 -9.46 -1.16
CA PHE A 348 4.19 -10.40 -1.22
C PHE A 348 5.30 -9.90 -2.14
N PHE A 349 6.54 -10.16 -1.74
CA PHE A 349 7.70 -9.85 -2.55
C PHE A 349 7.86 -10.88 -3.68
N ILE A 350 7.82 -10.42 -4.93
CA ILE A 350 7.83 -11.31 -6.10
C ILE A 350 9.10 -12.17 -6.20
N GLU A 351 10.24 -11.68 -5.70
CA GLU A 351 11.52 -12.42 -5.66
C GLU A 351 11.59 -13.45 -4.51
N GLY A 352 10.72 -13.30 -3.50
CA GLY A 352 10.70 -14.12 -2.27
C GLY A 352 11.95 -13.99 -1.39
N GLY A 353 12.73 -12.92 -1.56
CA GLY A 353 13.90 -12.57 -0.75
C GLY A 353 14.43 -11.19 -1.14
N ARG A 354 15.28 -10.59 -0.30
CA ARG A 354 15.93 -9.30 -0.57
C ARG A 354 16.92 -9.43 -1.74
N SER A 355 16.89 -8.47 -2.66
CA SER A 355 17.94 -8.28 -3.65
C SER A 355 19.22 -7.81 -2.97
N ARG A 356 20.34 -8.43 -3.32
CA ARG A 356 21.68 -8.16 -2.75
C ARG A 356 22.66 -7.60 -3.76
N SER A 357 22.35 -7.80 -5.04
CA SER A 357 23.13 -7.26 -6.14
C SER A 357 22.56 -5.94 -6.65
N GLY A 358 21.39 -5.50 -6.16
CA GLY A 358 20.66 -4.35 -6.69
C GLY A 358 19.89 -4.65 -7.98
N LYS A 359 20.17 -5.79 -8.63
CA LYS A 359 19.42 -6.28 -9.80
C LYS A 359 18.13 -6.96 -9.35
N MET A 360 17.10 -6.88 -10.18
CA MET A 360 15.90 -7.69 -9.94
C MET A 360 16.15 -9.17 -10.19
N GLY A 361 15.74 -9.97 -9.22
CA GLY A 361 15.85 -11.42 -9.23
C GLY A 361 14.74 -12.10 -10.04
N GLN A 362 14.88 -13.41 -10.21
CA GLN A 362 13.85 -14.24 -10.86
C GLN A 362 12.58 -14.33 -9.97
N PRO A 363 11.37 -14.22 -10.57
CA PRO A 363 10.12 -14.27 -9.83
C PRO A 363 9.87 -15.65 -9.22
N LYS A 364 9.46 -15.69 -7.96
CA LYS A 364 8.93 -16.88 -7.29
C LYS A 364 7.41 -16.92 -7.40
N VAL A 365 6.95 -17.58 -8.45
CA VAL A 365 5.52 -17.59 -8.85
C VAL A 365 4.55 -18.36 -7.94
N GLY A 366 4.98 -18.94 -6.81
CA GLY A 366 4.14 -19.83 -6.00
C GLY A 366 2.89 -19.17 -5.42
N LEU A 367 3.03 -18.01 -4.78
CA LEU A 367 1.90 -17.24 -4.26
C LEU A 367 1.05 -16.65 -5.40
N LEU A 368 1.72 -16.15 -6.44
CA LEU A 368 1.07 -15.62 -7.64
C LEU A 368 0.16 -16.68 -8.29
N ALA A 369 0.66 -17.89 -8.52
CA ALA A 369 -0.10 -19.01 -9.05
C ALA A 369 -1.30 -19.37 -8.17
N THR A 370 -1.16 -19.29 -6.84
CA THR A 370 -2.28 -19.56 -5.92
C THR A 370 -3.41 -18.53 -6.09
N ILE A 371 -3.06 -17.25 -6.23
CA ILE A 371 -4.02 -16.16 -6.41
C ILE A 371 -4.69 -16.26 -7.79
N VAL A 372 -3.91 -16.53 -8.84
CA VAL A 372 -4.42 -16.76 -10.20
C VAL A 372 -5.39 -17.94 -10.19
N ASN A 373 -5.02 -19.07 -9.58
CA ASN A 373 -5.92 -20.22 -9.44
C ASN A 373 -7.23 -19.87 -8.72
N ALA A 374 -7.17 -19.08 -7.64
CA ALA A 374 -8.38 -18.65 -6.96
C ALA A 374 -9.32 -17.83 -7.87
N TYR A 375 -8.76 -17.03 -8.77
CA TYR A 375 -9.53 -16.32 -9.81
C TYR A 375 -10.14 -17.29 -10.84
N LEU A 376 -9.36 -18.27 -11.35
CA LEU A 376 -9.84 -19.24 -12.34
C LEU A 376 -10.96 -20.13 -11.82
N HIS A 377 -10.96 -20.44 -10.53
CA HIS A 377 -12.06 -21.16 -9.87
C HIS A 377 -13.27 -20.26 -9.56
N GLY A 378 -13.30 -19.02 -10.03
CA GLY A 378 -14.42 -18.10 -9.88
C GLY A 378 -14.62 -17.58 -8.45
N LEU A 379 -13.63 -17.72 -7.56
CA LEU A 379 -13.78 -17.33 -6.15
C LEU A 379 -13.85 -15.81 -5.97
N ARG A 380 -13.25 -15.07 -6.91
CA ARG A 380 -13.35 -13.61 -6.99
C ARG A 380 -13.15 -13.16 -8.43
N LYS A 381 -14.04 -12.30 -8.94
CA LYS A 381 -13.98 -11.80 -10.32
C LYS A 381 -13.01 -10.63 -10.52
N ASN A 382 -12.82 -9.80 -9.49
CA ASN A 382 -12.02 -8.58 -9.58
C ASN A 382 -10.78 -8.70 -8.67
N ILE A 383 -9.66 -9.12 -9.26
CA ILE A 383 -8.35 -9.13 -8.61
C ILE A 383 -7.42 -8.20 -9.38
N LEU A 384 -6.80 -7.26 -8.68
CA LEU A 384 -5.85 -6.32 -9.23
C LEU A 384 -4.48 -6.56 -8.59
N PHE A 385 -3.43 -6.67 -9.41
CA PHE A 385 -2.06 -6.65 -8.94
C PHE A 385 -1.50 -5.24 -9.09
N VAL A 386 -1.01 -4.66 -7.99
CA VAL A 386 -0.41 -3.33 -8.01
C VAL A 386 1.10 -3.50 -7.86
N PRO A 387 1.90 -3.25 -8.92
CA PRO A 387 3.35 -3.28 -8.83
C PRO A 387 3.84 -2.11 -7.96
N VAL A 388 4.73 -2.39 -7.01
CA VAL A 388 5.27 -1.38 -6.09
C VAL A 388 6.79 -1.32 -6.22
N SER A 389 7.34 -0.14 -6.46
CA SER A 389 8.79 0.09 -6.41
C SER A 389 9.16 0.91 -5.18
N LEU A 390 10.29 0.56 -4.57
CA LEU A 390 10.90 1.33 -3.49
C LEU A 390 12.29 1.78 -3.95
N THR A 391 12.45 3.09 -4.10
CA THR A 391 13.72 3.73 -4.44
C THR A 391 14.32 4.35 -3.18
N TYR A 392 15.56 4.02 -2.89
CA TYR A 392 16.33 4.51 -1.74
C TYR A 392 17.49 5.38 -2.23
N GLU A 393 17.83 6.45 -1.50
CA GLU A 393 19.17 7.02 -1.61
C GLU A 393 20.19 6.04 -1.01
N ASN A 394 20.07 5.70 0.26
CA ASN A 394 20.92 4.70 0.92
C ASN A 394 20.09 3.61 1.61
N VAL A 395 20.53 2.36 1.47
CA VAL A 395 19.91 1.22 2.15
C VAL A 395 20.66 0.96 3.45
N ILE A 396 19.93 0.66 4.54
CA ILE A 396 20.54 0.46 5.86
C ILE A 396 21.47 -0.76 5.88
N GLU A 397 21.12 -1.79 5.11
CA GLU A 397 21.84 -3.06 5.04
C GLU A 397 22.97 -3.10 3.98
N ASP A 398 23.36 -1.96 3.42
CA ASP A 398 24.30 -1.89 2.30
C ASP A 398 25.70 -2.47 2.60
N GLU A 399 26.20 -2.29 3.83
CA GLU A 399 27.47 -2.89 4.27
C GLU A 399 27.40 -4.42 4.33
N VAL A 400 26.27 -4.97 4.76
CA VAL A 400 26.04 -6.42 4.84
C VAL A 400 25.97 -7.03 3.44
N PHE A 401 25.35 -6.34 2.49
CA PHE A 401 25.28 -6.80 1.11
C PHE A 401 26.66 -6.83 0.43
N GLY A 402 27.52 -5.84 0.71
CA GLY A 402 28.90 -5.84 0.23
C GLY A 402 29.69 -7.07 0.70
N ASP A 403 29.62 -7.37 2.00
CA ASP A 403 30.30 -8.51 2.60
C ASP A 403 29.81 -9.86 2.05
N GLU A 404 28.50 -10.05 1.86
CA GLU A 404 27.94 -11.28 1.28
C GLU A 404 28.37 -11.47 -0.19
N ASN A 405 28.49 -10.41 -0.98
CA ASN A 405 28.95 -10.48 -2.37
C ASN A 405 30.45 -10.84 -2.48
N THR A 406 31.24 -10.69 -1.41
CA THR A 406 32.64 -11.16 -1.35
C THR A 406 32.77 -12.65 -1.01
N GLY A 407 31.65 -13.38 -0.90
CA GLY A 407 31.64 -14.81 -0.59
C GLY A 407 31.54 -15.16 0.90
N ARG A 408 31.40 -14.17 1.78
CA ARG A 408 31.11 -14.42 3.20
C ARG A 408 29.71 -15.05 3.36
N SER A 409 29.60 -15.98 4.30
CA SER A 409 28.33 -16.68 4.54
C SER A 409 27.23 -15.70 4.96
N LYS A 410 26.00 -16.01 4.54
CA LYS A 410 24.81 -15.22 4.84
C LYS A 410 24.65 -14.99 6.34
N THR A 411 24.87 -13.77 6.82
CA THR A 411 24.58 -13.42 8.21
C THR A 411 23.06 -13.46 8.41
N LYS A 412 22.62 -14.18 9.45
CA LYS A 412 21.21 -14.26 9.85
C LYS A 412 20.83 -12.99 10.61
N GLU A 413 20.95 -11.82 9.99
CA GLU A 413 20.46 -10.61 10.62
C GLU A 413 18.93 -10.59 10.61
N ASN A 414 18.36 -10.26 11.75
CA ASN A 414 16.94 -10.05 11.92
C ASN A 414 16.70 -8.54 12.09
N LEU A 415 15.57 -8.02 11.60
CA LEU A 415 15.18 -6.60 11.73
C LEU A 415 15.43 -5.98 13.13
N VAL A 416 15.29 -6.79 14.19
CA VAL A 416 15.50 -6.37 15.57
C VAL A 416 16.96 -6.03 15.87
N SER A 417 17.92 -6.79 15.34
CA SER A 417 19.35 -6.48 15.52
C SER A 417 19.72 -5.22 14.77
N LEU A 418 19.17 -5.03 13.56
CA LEU A 418 19.37 -3.84 12.75
C LEU A 418 18.87 -2.56 13.47
N LEU A 419 17.64 -2.60 14.01
CA LEU A 419 17.05 -1.45 14.70
C LEU A 419 17.67 -1.16 16.09
N ARG A 420 18.33 -2.15 16.72
CA ARG A 420 19.03 -1.97 18.00
C ARG A 420 20.41 -1.36 17.83
N ALA A 421 20.98 -1.36 16.62
CA ALA A 421 22.25 -0.71 16.36
C ALA A 421 22.08 0.81 16.50
N ALA A 422 22.55 1.36 17.63
CA ALA A 422 22.45 2.80 17.91
C ALA A 422 23.06 3.65 16.79
N ASP A 423 24.08 3.13 16.10
CA ASP A 423 24.74 3.82 14.99
C ASP A 423 23.87 3.96 13.74
N VAL A 424 22.92 3.05 13.52
CA VAL A 424 21.92 3.16 12.44
C VAL A 424 21.05 4.40 12.66
N LEU A 425 20.57 4.61 13.89
CA LEU A 425 19.75 5.77 14.24
C LEU A 425 20.54 7.09 14.23
N LYS A 426 21.88 7.07 14.25
CA LYS A 426 22.70 8.28 14.17
C LYS A 426 22.79 8.83 12.75
N ARG A 427 22.73 7.96 11.73
CA ARG A 427 22.87 8.31 10.31
C ARG A 427 21.55 8.77 9.69
N ARG A 428 21.65 9.53 8.60
CA ARG A 428 20.52 9.89 7.72
C ARG A 428 20.74 9.18 6.40
N TYR A 429 19.75 8.40 5.96
CA TYR A 429 19.85 7.54 4.77
C TYR A 429 19.34 8.22 3.49
N GLY A 430 18.93 9.49 3.58
CA GLY A 430 18.40 10.26 2.45
C GLY A 430 16.91 10.00 2.22
N ASP A 431 16.47 10.15 0.98
CA ASP A 431 15.06 10.05 0.59
C ASP A 431 14.67 8.60 0.27
N VAL A 432 13.40 8.29 0.49
CA VAL A 432 12.77 7.04 0.07
C VAL A 432 11.51 7.35 -0.71
N ILE A 433 11.40 6.82 -1.93
CA ILE A 433 10.21 6.95 -2.76
C ILE A 433 9.52 5.59 -2.84
N ILE A 434 8.26 5.57 -2.40
CA ILE A 434 7.36 4.42 -2.55
C ILE A 434 6.39 4.74 -3.67
N ARG A 435 6.51 4.02 -4.78
CA ARG A 435 5.65 4.25 -5.94
C ARG A 435 4.72 3.08 -6.17
N PHE A 436 3.43 3.39 -6.20
CA PHE A 436 2.37 2.49 -6.62
C PHE A 436 2.16 2.65 -8.12
N GLY A 437 2.36 1.54 -8.85
CA GLY A 437 2.16 1.48 -10.28
C GLY A 437 0.71 1.32 -10.70
N ASP A 438 0.52 1.26 -12.01
CA ASP A 438 -0.80 1.02 -12.58
C ASP A 438 -1.32 -0.39 -12.22
N PRO A 439 -2.52 -0.50 -11.64
CA PRO A 439 -3.09 -1.79 -11.29
C PRO A 439 -3.30 -2.66 -12.54
N ILE A 440 -2.74 -3.86 -12.53
CA ILE A 440 -2.93 -4.87 -13.57
C ILE A 440 -4.15 -5.71 -13.23
N SER A 441 -5.19 -5.60 -14.06
CA SER A 441 -6.41 -6.40 -13.91
C SER A 441 -6.17 -7.84 -14.35
N LEU A 442 -6.32 -8.80 -13.44
CA LEU A 442 -6.21 -10.22 -13.80
C LEU A 442 -7.31 -10.64 -14.78
N ALA A 443 -8.48 -10.02 -14.70
CA ALA A 443 -9.59 -10.30 -15.60
C ALA A 443 -9.33 -9.80 -17.03
N GLU A 444 -8.62 -8.68 -17.17
CA GLU A 444 -8.22 -8.17 -18.48
C GLU A 444 -7.03 -8.97 -19.02
N PHE A 445 -5.99 -9.16 -18.20
CA PHE A 445 -4.78 -9.88 -18.55
C PHE A 445 -5.02 -11.34 -18.95
N SER A 446 -6.06 -11.98 -18.38
CA SER A 446 -6.40 -13.38 -18.70
C SER A 446 -7.18 -13.57 -20.00
N LYS A 447 -7.75 -12.51 -20.59
CA LYS A 447 -8.49 -12.60 -21.87
C LYS A 447 -7.62 -13.16 -22.99
N ASP A 448 -6.36 -12.75 -23.03
CA ASP A 448 -5.37 -13.17 -24.02
C ASP A 448 -5.02 -14.67 -23.91
N TYR A 449 -5.37 -15.31 -22.79
CA TYR A 449 -5.10 -16.72 -22.50
C TYR A 449 -6.35 -17.60 -22.58
N SER A 450 -7.48 -17.02 -23.00
CA SER A 450 -8.79 -17.66 -23.02
C SER A 450 -9.17 -18.28 -24.39
N ASN A 451 -8.34 -18.11 -25.44
CA ASN A 451 -8.60 -18.60 -26.81
C ASN A 451 -10.06 -18.39 -27.29
N GLY A 452 -10.68 -17.26 -26.95
CA GLY A 452 -12.06 -16.95 -27.34
C GLY A 452 -13.16 -17.78 -26.63
N GLN A 453 -12.83 -18.67 -25.70
CA GLN A 453 -13.79 -19.39 -24.87
C GLN A 453 -13.82 -18.82 -23.44
N PRO A 454 -14.90 -18.11 -23.03
CA PRO A 454 -15.03 -17.59 -21.68
C PRO A 454 -14.92 -18.73 -20.64
N GLY A 455 -13.92 -18.66 -19.76
CA GLY A 455 -13.81 -19.55 -18.60
C GLY A 455 -12.92 -20.80 -18.75
N ARG A 456 -12.29 -21.05 -19.91
CA ARG A 456 -11.33 -22.16 -20.08
C ARG A 456 -9.92 -21.63 -20.39
N ILE A 457 -9.15 -21.33 -19.34
CA ILE A 457 -7.73 -20.97 -19.52
C ILE A 457 -6.93 -22.23 -19.81
N VAL A 458 -6.39 -22.31 -21.03
CA VAL A 458 -5.68 -23.49 -21.55
C VAL A 458 -4.22 -23.55 -21.07
N LYS A 459 -3.64 -22.41 -20.66
CA LYS A 459 -2.21 -22.30 -20.30
C LYS A 459 -1.98 -21.53 -18.98
N GLU A 460 -2.45 -22.07 -17.85
CA GLU A 460 -2.25 -21.46 -16.51
C GLU A 460 -0.78 -21.09 -16.24
N LYS A 461 0.16 -22.00 -16.54
CA LYS A 461 1.60 -21.74 -16.32
C LYS A 461 2.13 -20.56 -17.14
N ALA A 462 1.67 -20.41 -18.39
CA ALA A 462 2.07 -19.30 -19.24
C ALA A 462 1.48 -17.98 -18.72
N LEU A 463 0.18 -17.96 -18.40
CA LEU A 463 -0.49 -16.82 -17.78
C LEU A 463 0.26 -16.33 -16.52
N VAL A 464 0.61 -17.26 -15.63
CA VAL A 464 1.35 -16.94 -14.40
C VAL A 464 2.77 -16.42 -14.71
N GLY A 465 3.47 -17.06 -15.65
CA GLY A 465 4.82 -16.66 -16.06
C GLY A 465 4.85 -15.26 -16.68
N ASP A 466 3.95 -14.99 -17.61
CA ASP A 466 3.87 -13.71 -18.32
C ASP A 466 3.39 -12.60 -17.40
N LEU A 467 2.44 -12.88 -16.49
CA LEU A 467 2.03 -11.93 -15.46
C LEU A 467 3.19 -11.59 -14.52
N ALA A 468 4.00 -12.59 -14.13
CA ALA A 468 5.18 -12.35 -13.31
C ALA A 468 6.22 -11.49 -14.03
N SER A 469 6.48 -11.78 -15.31
CA SER A 469 7.37 -10.99 -16.17
C SER A 469 6.86 -9.56 -16.32
N ARG A 470 5.56 -9.37 -16.57
CA ARG A 470 4.93 -8.06 -16.68
C ARG A 470 5.05 -7.28 -15.37
N LEU A 471 4.79 -7.90 -14.23
CA LEU A 471 4.95 -7.25 -12.91
C LEU A 471 6.39 -6.78 -12.67
N ILE A 472 7.38 -7.64 -12.93
CA ILE A 472 8.79 -7.26 -12.81
C ILE A 472 9.13 -6.12 -13.77
N GLN A 473 8.68 -6.19 -15.01
CA GLN A 473 8.92 -5.12 -15.98
C GLN A 473 8.31 -3.81 -15.51
N THR A 474 7.04 -3.79 -15.08
CA THR A 474 6.38 -2.57 -14.60
C THR A 474 7.07 -2.00 -13.35
N ILE A 475 7.46 -2.84 -12.38
CA ILE A 475 8.20 -2.39 -11.19
C ILE A 475 9.52 -1.73 -11.59
N ARG A 476 10.21 -2.29 -12.59
CA ARG A 476 11.48 -1.75 -13.10
C ARG A 476 11.27 -0.40 -13.78
N ASP A 477 10.40 -0.37 -14.78
CA ASP A 477 10.22 0.79 -15.64
C ASP A 477 9.65 2.00 -14.88
N GLN A 478 8.94 1.78 -13.77
CA GLN A 478 8.43 2.85 -12.92
C GLN A 478 9.39 3.29 -11.80
N SER A 479 10.48 2.56 -11.55
CA SER A 479 11.38 2.86 -10.43
C SER A 479 12.05 4.23 -10.62
N ASP A 480 11.99 5.07 -9.59
CA ASP A 480 12.59 6.40 -9.61
C ASP A 480 14.12 6.34 -9.66
N VAL A 481 14.72 7.32 -10.32
CA VAL A 481 16.18 7.46 -10.41
C VAL A 481 16.67 8.32 -9.25
N SER A 482 17.64 7.81 -8.49
CA SER A 482 18.21 8.52 -7.34
C SER A 482 19.57 9.13 -7.64
N LEU A 483 19.89 10.21 -6.94
CA LEU A 483 21.20 10.86 -7.03
C LEU A 483 22.31 9.87 -6.66
N THR A 484 22.08 9.07 -5.62
CA THR A 484 23.04 8.04 -5.18
C THR A 484 23.28 7.00 -6.27
N TYR A 485 22.26 6.53 -7.00
CA TYR A 485 22.45 5.52 -8.04
C TYR A 485 23.27 6.07 -9.21
N LEU A 486 23.01 7.31 -9.63
CA LEU A 486 23.76 7.95 -10.72
C LEU A 486 25.20 8.25 -10.33
N ALA A 487 25.44 8.72 -9.10
CA ALA A 487 26.80 8.97 -8.61
C ALA A 487 27.65 7.70 -8.56
N HIS A 488 27.08 6.58 -8.07
CA HIS A 488 27.76 5.29 -8.11
C HIS A 488 27.96 4.77 -9.53
N THR A 489 27.00 5.00 -10.43
CA THR A 489 27.14 4.62 -11.83
C THR A 489 28.29 5.39 -12.51
N ALA A 490 28.38 6.69 -12.29
CA ALA A 490 29.46 7.53 -12.80
C ALA A 490 30.83 7.04 -12.28
N LEU A 491 31.00 6.96 -10.96
CA LEU A 491 32.27 6.57 -10.33
C LEU A 491 32.71 5.13 -10.63
N MET A 492 31.77 4.21 -10.86
CA MET A 492 32.09 2.82 -11.22
C MET A 492 32.36 2.66 -12.73
N SER A 493 32.01 3.65 -13.54
CA SER A 493 32.24 3.64 -15.00
C SER A 493 33.43 4.52 -15.41
N SER A 494 34.06 5.26 -14.48
CA SER A 494 35.28 6.01 -14.79
C SER A 494 36.47 5.08 -15.05
N SER A 495 37.34 5.52 -15.96
CA SER A 495 38.68 4.94 -16.13
C SER A 495 39.61 5.23 -14.94
N GLY A 496 39.38 6.34 -14.21
CA GLY A 496 40.16 6.74 -13.04
C GLY A 496 39.69 6.13 -11.71
N TYR A 497 40.53 6.25 -10.68
CA TYR A 497 40.21 5.80 -9.31
C TYR A 497 39.20 6.72 -8.58
N GLY A 498 38.95 7.93 -9.10
CA GLY A 498 38.00 8.90 -8.58
C GLY A 498 37.73 10.00 -9.62
N MET A 499 36.82 10.92 -9.29
CA MET A 499 36.42 12.07 -10.13
C MET A 499 36.49 13.36 -9.31
N SER A 500 36.86 14.48 -9.94
CA SER A 500 36.70 15.80 -9.33
C SER A 500 35.21 16.13 -9.13
N ARG A 501 34.90 17.12 -8.29
CA ARG A 501 33.51 17.59 -8.10
C ARG A 501 32.83 17.94 -9.43
N GLN A 502 33.53 18.67 -10.30
CA GLN A 502 32.99 19.13 -11.58
C GLN A 502 32.73 17.96 -12.54
N GLU A 503 33.69 17.03 -12.63
CA GLU A 503 33.56 15.83 -13.47
C GLU A 503 32.40 14.93 -13.01
N LEU A 504 32.28 14.70 -11.71
CA LEU A 504 31.21 13.90 -11.15
C LEU A 504 29.85 14.57 -11.38
N ALA A 505 29.75 15.88 -11.14
CA ALA A 505 28.52 16.62 -11.36
C ALA A 505 28.08 16.58 -12.84
N HIS A 506 29.03 16.77 -13.75
CA HIS A 506 28.79 16.67 -15.19
C HIS A 506 28.34 15.25 -15.59
N SER A 507 29.02 14.22 -15.10
CA SER A 507 28.66 12.82 -15.35
C SER A 507 27.26 12.47 -14.86
N ILE A 508 26.87 12.93 -13.66
CA ILE A 508 25.52 12.71 -13.12
C ILE A 508 24.47 13.41 -13.99
N ARG A 509 24.71 14.65 -14.43
CA ARG A 509 23.79 15.37 -15.33
C ARG A 509 23.60 14.64 -16.66
N ASN A 510 24.70 14.17 -17.26
CA ASN A 510 24.63 13.43 -18.53
C ASN A 510 23.87 12.10 -18.36
N LEU A 511 24.13 11.36 -17.28
CA LEU A 511 23.40 10.14 -16.97
C LEU A 511 21.91 10.41 -16.71
N ALA A 512 21.57 11.50 -16.03
CA ALA A 512 20.18 11.90 -15.82
C ALA A 512 19.49 12.25 -17.15
N GLN A 513 20.17 12.96 -18.05
CA GLN A 513 19.65 13.26 -19.39
C GLN A 513 19.42 11.98 -20.21
N ILE A 514 20.38 11.05 -20.21
CA ILE A 514 20.22 9.75 -20.88
C ILE A 514 19.02 8.99 -20.29
N ALA A 515 18.88 8.95 -18.97
CA ALA A 515 17.74 8.31 -18.32
C ALA A 515 16.41 8.93 -18.77
N THR A 516 16.33 10.26 -18.87
CA THR A 516 15.15 10.98 -19.39
C THR A 516 14.82 10.59 -20.83
N VAL A 517 15.81 10.56 -21.72
CA VAL A 517 15.62 10.19 -23.13
C VAL A 517 15.13 8.74 -23.24
N VAL A 518 15.79 7.81 -22.56
CA VAL A 518 15.43 6.38 -22.58
C VAL A 518 14.04 6.13 -22.01
N GLY A 519 13.69 6.76 -20.89
CA GLY A 519 12.34 6.58 -20.32
C GLY A 519 11.26 7.22 -21.21
N SER A 520 11.54 8.36 -21.84
CA SER A 520 10.58 9.00 -22.77
C SER A 520 10.22 8.10 -23.95
N GLN A 521 11.16 7.28 -24.44
CA GLN A 521 10.88 6.27 -25.48
C GLN A 521 9.96 5.14 -24.99
N LYS A 522 9.88 4.91 -23.68
CA LYS A 522 9.03 3.90 -23.03
C LYS A 522 7.67 4.44 -22.56
N LEU A 523 7.14 5.47 -23.22
CA LEU A 523 5.86 6.16 -22.95
C LEU A 523 5.85 7.13 -21.76
N LYS A 524 6.86 7.10 -20.86
CA LYS A 524 6.98 8.09 -19.78
C LYS A 524 8.43 8.24 -19.31
N ALA A 525 8.93 9.47 -19.27
CA ALA A 525 10.21 9.81 -18.65
C ALA A 525 10.27 9.27 -17.19
N PRO A 526 11.44 8.82 -16.72
CA PRO A 526 11.56 8.38 -15.34
C PRO A 526 11.43 9.60 -14.44
N ASP A 527 10.68 9.44 -13.35
CA ASP A 527 10.62 10.47 -12.32
C ASP A 527 11.90 10.38 -11.45
N PHE A 528 12.30 11.50 -10.87
CA PHE A 528 13.52 11.60 -10.05
C PHE A 528 13.20 11.68 -8.56
N THR A 529 14.18 11.32 -7.73
CA THR A 529 14.11 11.58 -6.29
C THR A 529 14.25 13.08 -6.02
N PRO A 530 13.66 13.60 -4.92
CA PRO A 530 13.80 15.01 -4.53
C PRO A 530 15.25 15.47 -4.42
N SER A 531 16.16 14.59 -3.96
CA SER A 531 17.60 14.87 -3.91
C SER A 531 18.21 15.07 -5.30
N LEU A 532 17.82 14.26 -6.30
CA LEU A 532 18.32 14.38 -7.67
C LEU A 532 17.76 15.64 -8.34
N ASP A 533 16.46 15.89 -8.20
CA ASP A 533 15.84 17.13 -8.71
C ASP A 533 16.52 18.37 -8.13
N SER A 534 16.73 18.37 -6.82
CA SER A 534 17.45 19.44 -6.12
C SER A 534 18.87 19.64 -6.66
N PHE A 535 19.60 18.55 -6.91
CA PHE A 535 20.95 18.59 -7.48
C PHE A 535 20.94 19.18 -8.90
N LEU A 536 20.01 18.73 -9.76
CA LEU A 536 19.88 19.22 -11.14
C LEU A 536 19.50 20.71 -11.19
N GLN A 537 18.80 21.22 -10.18
CA GLN A 537 18.48 22.65 -10.01
C GLN A 537 19.64 23.48 -9.44
N GLY A 538 20.85 22.91 -9.32
CA GLY A 538 22.07 23.64 -8.95
C GLY A 538 22.51 23.45 -7.50
N ARG A 539 21.88 22.57 -6.71
CA ARG A 539 22.30 22.27 -5.32
C ARG A 539 23.46 21.27 -5.28
N GLU A 540 24.61 21.64 -5.82
CA GLU A 540 25.78 20.75 -5.91
C GLU A 540 26.35 20.31 -4.56
N PHE A 541 26.10 21.06 -3.47
CA PHE A 541 26.52 20.68 -2.11
C PHE A 541 25.94 19.31 -1.67
N LEU A 542 24.91 18.79 -2.33
CA LEU A 542 24.39 17.44 -2.08
C LEU A 542 25.44 16.35 -2.39
N LEU A 543 26.43 16.64 -3.24
CA LEU A 543 27.57 15.75 -3.44
C LEU A 543 28.40 15.59 -2.16
N ASP A 544 28.49 16.63 -1.32
CA ASP A 544 29.23 16.53 -0.06
C ASP A 544 28.55 15.55 0.92
N ASN A 545 27.22 15.45 0.87
CA ASN A 545 26.47 14.45 1.62
C ASN A 545 26.76 13.03 1.11
N LEU A 546 26.87 12.85 -0.22
CA LEU A 546 27.29 11.56 -0.79
C LEU A 546 28.71 11.18 -0.36
N GLY A 547 29.63 12.15 -0.29
CA GLY A 547 30.98 11.95 0.22
C GLY A 547 31.06 11.51 1.69
N ARG A 548 29.94 11.62 2.43
CA ARG A 548 29.78 11.17 3.83
C ARG A 548 28.92 9.91 3.96
N SER A 549 28.46 9.33 2.85
CA SER A 549 27.61 8.12 2.83
C SER A 549 28.33 6.86 3.35
N GLY A 550 29.66 6.84 3.28
CA GLY A 550 30.49 5.70 3.68
C GLY A 550 30.83 4.74 2.54
N THR A 551 30.10 4.82 1.41
CA THR A 551 30.42 4.08 0.17
C THR A 551 31.18 4.96 -0.82
N ILE A 552 30.78 6.22 -0.96
CA ILE A 552 31.56 7.26 -1.65
C ILE A 552 32.29 8.08 -0.59
N VAL A 553 33.58 8.35 -0.83
CA VAL A 553 34.43 9.15 0.05
C VAL A 553 34.88 10.39 -0.70
N LEU A 554 34.73 11.54 -0.05
CA LEU A 554 35.30 12.81 -0.47
C LEU A 554 36.66 13.00 0.20
N LYS A 555 37.72 13.21 -0.59
CA LYS A 555 39.05 13.54 -0.09
C LYS A 555 39.66 14.65 -0.92
N ARG A 556 40.38 15.55 -0.26
CA ARG A 556 41.12 16.62 -0.93
C ARG A 556 42.48 16.09 -1.40
N PHE A 557 42.75 16.20 -2.70
CA PHE A 557 44.02 15.84 -3.33
C PHE A 557 44.49 17.01 -4.18
N LEU A 558 45.74 17.46 -4.00
CA LEU A 558 46.33 18.56 -4.77
C LEU A 558 45.42 19.81 -4.87
N ASN A 559 44.78 20.19 -3.76
CA ASN A 559 43.80 21.28 -3.65
C ASN A 559 42.44 21.08 -4.36
N GLU A 560 42.19 19.92 -4.95
CA GLU A 560 40.91 19.56 -5.53
C GLU A 560 40.15 18.56 -4.66
N ASP A 561 38.83 18.71 -4.65
CA ASP A 561 37.92 17.78 -3.98
C ASP A 561 37.62 16.62 -4.92
N VAL A 562 38.11 15.43 -4.56
CA VAL A 562 37.99 14.21 -5.34
C VAL A 562 37.07 13.21 -4.64
N PHE A 563 36.09 12.73 -5.38
CA PHE A 563 35.16 11.68 -4.96
C PHE A 563 35.64 10.33 -5.49
N TYR A 564 35.69 9.33 -4.62
CA TYR A 564 36.06 7.98 -5.02
C TYR A 564 35.36 6.91 -4.20
N ILE A 565 35.35 5.68 -4.72
CA ILE A 565 34.82 4.50 -4.03
C ILE A 565 36.01 3.69 -3.50
N PRO A 566 36.17 3.53 -2.17
CA PRO A 566 37.22 2.68 -1.62
C PRO A 566 37.10 1.24 -2.13
N GLY A 567 38.24 0.58 -2.40
CA GLY A 567 38.26 -0.78 -2.99
C GLY A 567 37.38 -1.78 -2.24
N ARG A 568 37.41 -1.77 -0.90
CA ARG A 568 36.58 -2.64 -0.04
C ARG A 568 35.07 -2.39 -0.15
N LYS A 569 34.65 -1.22 -0.65
CA LYS A 569 33.25 -0.81 -0.78
C LYS A 569 32.72 -0.95 -2.22
N ARG A 570 33.55 -1.39 -3.18
CA ARG A 570 33.13 -1.56 -4.59
C ARG A 570 31.97 -2.54 -4.76
N PHE A 571 31.92 -3.62 -3.99
CA PHE A 571 30.78 -4.55 -4.03
C PHE A 571 29.48 -3.95 -3.48
N THR A 572 29.56 -3.04 -2.49
CA THR A 572 28.42 -2.26 -2.04
C THR A 572 28.02 -1.23 -3.10
N ALA A 573 28.98 -0.58 -3.76
CA ALA A 573 28.72 0.35 -4.86
C ALA A 573 28.01 -0.32 -6.05
N ASP A 574 28.33 -1.59 -6.34
CA ASP A 574 27.65 -2.37 -7.38
C ASP A 574 26.15 -2.49 -7.12
N PHE A 575 25.71 -2.61 -5.86
CA PHE A 575 24.29 -2.63 -5.53
C PHE A 575 23.58 -1.35 -5.99
N TYR A 576 24.17 -0.18 -5.72
CA TYR A 576 23.62 1.12 -6.10
C TYR A 576 23.67 1.32 -7.62
N LYS A 577 24.79 1.01 -8.28
CA LYS A 577 24.91 1.04 -9.75
C LYS A 577 23.87 0.14 -10.43
N ASN A 578 23.73 -1.09 -9.96
CA ASN A 578 22.81 -2.06 -10.54
C ASN A 578 21.33 -1.69 -10.36
N SER A 579 21.03 -0.79 -9.42
CA SER A 579 19.67 -0.30 -9.20
C SER A 579 19.18 0.59 -10.36
N SER A 580 20.09 1.21 -11.13
CA SER A 580 19.78 2.06 -12.30
C SER A 580 20.30 1.49 -13.64
N ILE A 581 21.15 0.45 -13.63
CA ILE A 581 21.83 -0.08 -14.82
C ILE A 581 20.89 -0.45 -15.99
N HIS A 582 19.65 -0.84 -15.67
CA HIS A 582 18.65 -1.21 -16.67
C HIS A 582 18.23 -0.05 -17.58
N LEU A 583 18.47 1.20 -17.17
CA LEU A 583 18.24 2.40 -17.98
C LEU A 583 19.37 2.62 -19.00
N PHE A 584 20.57 2.17 -18.67
CA PHE A 584 21.78 2.45 -19.44
C PHE A 584 22.22 1.29 -20.34
N PHE A 585 21.63 0.10 -20.18
CA PHE A 585 22.01 -1.08 -20.96
C PHE A 585 21.86 -0.88 -22.47
N ALA A 586 20.70 -0.40 -22.93
CA ALA A 586 20.48 -0.18 -24.37
C ALA A 586 21.36 0.95 -24.94
N PRO A 587 21.45 2.15 -24.31
CA PRO A 587 22.39 3.18 -24.75
C PRO A 587 23.85 2.71 -24.78
N ALA A 588 24.28 1.94 -23.78
CA ALA A 588 25.65 1.42 -23.74
C ALA A 588 25.92 0.42 -24.87
N LEU A 589 24.94 -0.43 -25.22
CA LEU A 589 25.06 -1.34 -26.36
C LEU A 589 25.16 -0.57 -27.68
N MET A 590 24.36 0.48 -27.85
CA MET A 590 24.41 1.34 -29.04
C MET A 590 25.77 2.03 -29.16
N ALA A 591 26.28 2.60 -28.07
CA ALA A 591 27.60 3.22 -28.05
C ALA A 591 28.73 2.23 -28.38
N LEU A 592 28.62 0.96 -27.96
CA LEU A 592 29.57 -0.09 -28.32
C LEU A 592 29.49 -0.54 -29.78
N LEU A 593 28.35 -0.33 -30.46
CA LEU A 593 28.18 -0.67 -31.87
C LEU A 593 28.64 0.47 -32.80
N GLU A 594 28.72 1.70 -32.29
CA GLU A 594 29.26 2.87 -33.00
C GLU A 594 30.79 3.01 -32.84
N LEU A 595 31.39 2.30 -31.88
CA LEU A 595 32.83 2.11 -31.69
C LEU A 595 33.34 0.93 -32.53
#